data_AF-A0AAV5V5Y4-F1
#
_entry.id   AF-A0AAV5V5Y4-F1
#
_cell.length_a   1.000
_cell.length_b   1.000
_cell.length_c   1.000
_cell.angle_alpha   90.00
_cell.angle_beta   90.00
_cell.angle_gamma   90.00
#
_symmetry.space_group_name_H-M   'P 1'
#
loop_
_entity.id
_entity.type
_entity.pdbx_description
1 polymer ?
#
loop_
_entity_poly.entity_id
_entity_poly.type
_entity_poly.pdbx_seq_one_letter_code
_entity_poly.pdbx_strand_id
1 'polypeptide(L)'
;MTMSASVVVIRPALRKLSSRFASTHAHDNLQAFREINKLASEGKWDNINNKPKLLLFGRDKAEAYSTFRKINKSTDFFEQSGWGMYMKVIWRIAAFLAAIKLGVVAYETIVPEEKRLHYKYRHHGDRH
;
A
#
# COMPACT_ATOMS: atom_id res chain seq x y z
N MET A 1 17.85 60.07 -16.50
CA MET A 1 17.23 58.76 -16.78
C MET A 1 16.60 58.24 -15.51
N THR A 2 15.28 58.35 -15.40
CA THR A 2 14.48 57.88 -14.26
C THR A 2 13.91 56.50 -14.59
N MET A 3 14.25 55.47 -13.80
CA MET A 3 13.52 54.20 -13.85
C MET A 3 12.78 54.00 -12.54
N SER A 4 11.47 54.22 -12.62
CA SER A 4 10.48 53.91 -11.60
C SER A 4 10.22 52.41 -11.63
N ALA A 5 10.56 51.70 -10.56
CA ALA A 5 10.18 50.31 -10.38
C ALA A 5 8.88 50.25 -9.57
N SER A 6 7.76 50.00 -10.25
CA SER A 6 6.47 49.72 -9.63
C SER A 6 6.54 48.41 -8.86
N VAL A 7 6.63 48.47 -7.53
CA VAL A 7 6.47 47.31 -6.66
C VAL A 7 4.99 46.98 -6.56
N VAL A 8 4.59 45.93 -7.27
CA VAL A 8 3.24 45.37 -7.22
C VAL A 8 2.99 44.71 -5.86
N VAL A 9 2.21 45.37 -5.00
CA VAL A 9 1.82 44.88 -3.67
C VAL A 9 0.65 43.89 -3.80
N ILE A 10 0.95 42.62 -4.08
CA ILE A 10 -0.04 41.51 -4.05
C ILE A 10 0.27 40.57 -2.89
N ARG A 11 0.20 40.97 -1.61
CA ARG A 11 0.57 40.02 -0.50
C ARG A 11 -0.22 40.03 0.84
N PRO A 12 -1.41 40.64 1.04
CA PRO A 12 -2.17 40.39 2.27
C PRO A 12 -3.22 39.28 2.17
N ALA A 13 -3.91 39.13 1.02
CA ALA A 13 -5.03 38.19 0.89
C ALA A 13 -4.60 36.72 0.82
N LEU A 14 -3.51 36.42 0.11
CA LEU A 14 -2.99 35.04 -0.05
C LEU A 14 -2.47 34.43 1.26
N ARG A 15 -1.88 35.25 2.16
CA ARG A 15 -1.42 34.78 3.48
C ARG A 15 -2.59 34.39 4.39
N LYS A 16 -3.70 35.13 4.37
CA LYS A 16 -4.89 34.82 5.19
C LYS A 16 -5.63 33.56 4.72
N LEU A 17 -5.59 33.25 3.43
CA LEU A 17 -6.17 32.01 2.90
C LEU A 17 -5.33 30.78 3.28
N SER A 18 -4.01 30.88 3.18
CA SER A 18 -3.08 29.82 3.60
C SER A 18 -3.19 29.49 5.10
N SER A 19 -3.27 30.51 5.97
CA SER A 19 -3.40 30.27 7.41
C SER A 19 -4.74 29.66 7.81
N ARG A 20 -5.83 30.07 7.14
CA ARG A 20 -7.17 29.47 7.34
C ARG A 20 -7.19 28.01 6.89
N PHE A 21 -6.66 27.71 5.70
CA PHE A 21 -6.58 26.35 5.17
C PHE A 21 -5.74 25.43 6.07
N ALA A 22 -4.60 25.92 6.57
CA ALA A 22 -3.77 25.21 7.53
C ALA A 22 -4.49 24.98 8.88
N SER A 23 -5.28 25.95 9.36
CA SER A 23 -6.05 25.81 10.60
C SER A 23 -7.22 24.83 10.49
N THR A 24 -7.88 24.76 9.32
CA THR A 24 -8.98 23.81 9.07
C THR A 24 -8.41 22.38 9.00
N HIS A 25 -7.31 22.17 8.28
CA HIS A 25 -6.62 20.88 8.26
C HIS A 25 -6.07 20.48 9.63
N ALA A 26 -5.55 21.43 10.41
CA ALA A 26 -5.10 21.17 11.77
C ALA A 26 -6.26 20.72 12.68
N HIS A 27 -7.45 21.31 12.52
CA HIS A 27 -8.63 20.93 13.29
C HIS A 27 -9.13 19.52 12.92
N ASP A 28 -9.22 19.20 11.62
CA ASP A 28 -9.63 17.88 11.13
C ASP A 28 -8.67 16.78 11.56
N ASN A 29 -7.35 17.06 11.49
CA ASN A 29 -6.33 16.13 11.95
C ASN A 29 -6.45 15.88 13.46
N LEU A 30 -6.70 16.92 14.25
CA LEU A 30 -6.81 16.80 15.71
C LEU A 30 -8.06 16.02 16.13
N GLN A 31 -9.18 16.17 15.42
CA GLN A 31 -10.36 15.33 15.62
C GLN A 31 -10.08 13.86 15.29
N ALA A 32 -9.42 13.60 14.15
CA ALA A 32 -9.02 12.26 13.76
C ALA A 32 -8.09 11.59 14.80
N PHE A 33 -7.14 12.33 15.36
CA PHE A 33 -6.27 11.84 16.44
C PHE A 33 -7.04 11.52 17.72
N ARG A 34 -8.07 12.32 18.07
CA ARG A 34 -8.94 12.00 19.22
C ARG A 34 -9.75 10.73 18.98
N GLU A 35 -10.29 10.54 17.77
CA GLU A 35 -10.99 9.29 17.39
C GLU A 35 -10.05 8.08 17.49
N ILE A 36 -8.82 8.18 16.96
CA ILE A 36 -7.82 7.11 17.07
C ILE A 36 -7.48 6.80 18.53
N ASN A 37 -7.21 7.82 19.35
CA ASN A 37 -6.85 7.60 20.75
C ASN A 37 -7.98 6.93 21.53
N LYS A 38 -9.25 7.29 21.23
CA LYS A 38 -10.42 6.61 21.79
C LYS A 38 -10.43 5.13 21.37
N LEU A 39 -10.33 4.85 20.07
CA LEU A 39 -10.29 3.48 19.54
C LEU A 39 -9.10 2.66 20.05
N ALA A 40 -7.96 3.29 20.30
CA ALA A 40 -6.78 2.67 20.89
C ALA A 40 -7.02 2.31 22.36
N SER A 41 -7.65 3.21 23.13
CA SER A 41 -8.01 2.95 24.52
C SER A 41 -9.03 1.80 24.67
N GLU A 42 -9.92 1.65 23.68
CA GLU A 42 -10.87 0.53 23.58
C GLU A 42 -10.21 -0.77 23.05
N GLY A 43 -8.91 -0.75 22.72
CA GLY A 43 -8.18 -1.91 22.20
C GLY A 43 -8.51 -2.30 20.75
N LYS A 44 -9.23 -1.45 20.03
CA LYS A 44 -9.64 -1.63 18.61
C LYS A 44 -8.60 -1.11 17.62
N TRP A 45 -7.67 -0.27 18.08
CA TRP A 45 -6.60 0.26 17.25
C TRP A 45 -5.27 -0.42 17.56
N ASP A 46 -4.51 -0.74 16.51
CA ASP A 46 -3.13 -1.15 16.62
C ASP A 46 -2.24 0.10 16.53
N ASN A 47 -1.66 0.48 17.67
CA ASN A 47 -0.85 1.68 17.79
C ASN A 47 0.52 1.55 17.10
N ILE A 48 1.02 0.32 16.92
CA ILE A 48 2.32 0.08 16.27
C ILE A 48 2.19 0.34 14.77
N ASN A 49 1.15 -0.21 14.15
CA ASN A 49 0.93 -0.10 12.71
C ASN A 49 0.07 1.11 12.32
N ASN A 50 -0.47 1.85 13.30
CA ASN A 50 -1.45 2.92 13.13
C ASN A 50 -2.64 2.51 12.24
N LYS A 51 -3.21 1.33 12.51
CA LYS A 51 -4.29 0.71 11.74
C LYS A 51 -5.34 0.07 12.64
N PRO A 52 -6.56 -0.18 12.14
CA PRO A 52 -7.52 -1.05 12.83
C PRO A 52 -6.91 -2.42 13.10
N LYS A 53 -7.20 -2.97 14.28
CA LYS A 53 -6.76 -4.32 14.64
C LYS A 53 -7.35 -5.35 13.67
N LEU A 54 -6.55 -6.37 13.32
CA LEU A 54 -6.91 -7.34 12.27
C LEU A 54 -8.16 -8.15 12.63
N LEU A 55 -8.28 -8.53 13.91
CA LEU A 55 -9.35 -9.38 14.44
C LEU A 55 -10.42 -8.53 15.13
N LEU A 56 -11.10 -7.69 14.34
CA LEU A 56 -12.30 -6.97 14.76
C LEU A 56 -13.50 -7.48 13.97
N PHE A 57 -14.64 -7.57 14.64
CA PHE A 57 -15.88 -8.08 14.06
C PHE A 57 -17.05 -7.11 14.29
N GLY A 58 -18.08 -7.23 13.45
CA GLY A 58 -19.31 -6.47 13.58
C GLY A 58 -19.13 -4.95 13.60
N ARG A 59 -19.73 -4.30 14.61
CA ARG A 59 -19.80 -2.84 14.74
C ARG A 59 -18.44 -2.22 15.04
N ASP A 60 -17.60 -2.89 15.84
CA ASP A 60 -16.27 -2.39 16.22
C ASP A 60 -15.33 -2.32 15.01
N LYS A 61 -15.43 -3.29 14.10
CA LYS A 61 -14.71 -3.25 12.82
C LYS A 61 -15.17 -2.05 11.99
N ALA A 62 -16.47 -1.86 11.87
CA ALA A 62 -17.03 -0.77 11.06
C ALA A 62 -16.58 0.61 11.58
N GLU A 63 -16.60 0.80 12.91
CA GLU A 63 -16.14 2.03 13.56
C GLU A 63 -14.65 2.28 13.29
N ALA A 64 -13.78 1.31 13.58
CA ALA A 64 -12.34 1.46 13.39
C ALA A 64 -11.96 1.68 11.91
N TYR A 65 -12.59 0.96 10.98
CA TYR A 65 -12.36 1.14 9.55
C TYR A 65 -12.97 2.44 9.00
N SER A 66 -13.97 3.02 9.65
CA SER A 66 -14.50 4.32 9.25
C SER A 66 -13.49 5.43 9.54
N THR A 67 -12.93 5.47 10.76
CA THR A 67 -11.86 6.41 11.14
C THR A 67 -10.61 6.17 10.31
N PHE A 68 -10.23 4.91 10.06
CA PHE A 68 -9.09 4.60 9.22
C PHE A 68 -9.23 5.12 7.79
N ARG A 69 -10.41 5.00 7.16
CA ARG A 69 -10.65 5.52 5.80
C ARG A 69 -10.67 7.04 5.72
N LYS A 70 -11.05 7.74 6.79
CA LYS A 70 -10.98 9.22 6.83
C LYS A 70 -9.53 9.71 6.77
N ILE A 71 -8.62 8.98 7.42
CA ILE A 71 -7.21 9.35 7.59
C ILE A 71 -6.36 8.82 6.44
N ASN A 72 -6.66 7.60 6.00
CA ASN A 72 -5.92 6.94 4.95
C ASN A 72 -6.41 7.40 3.57
N LYS A 73 -5.64 8.30 2.96
CA LYS A 73 -5.88 8.80 1.60
C LYS A 73 -5.06 8.06 0.54
N SER A 74 -4.51 6.89 0.87
CA SER A 74 -3.75 6.08 -0.09
C SER A 74 -4.64 5.60 -1.24
N THR A 75 -4.13 5.71 -2.46
CA THR A 75 -4.74 5.17 -3.68
C THR A 75 -4.40 3.69 -3.90
N ASP A 76 -3.39 3.17 -3.20
CA ASP A 76 -2.95 1.77 -3.30
C ASP A 76 -3.97 0.83 -2.65
N PHE A 77 -4.49 -0.12 -3.43
CA PHE A 77 -5.54 -1.06 -3.04
C PHE A 77 -5.17 -1.83 -1.76
N PHE A 78 -3.91 -2.24 -1.64
CA PHE A 78 -3.48 -3.00 -0.48
C PHE A 78 -3.44 -2.12 0.78
N GLU A 79 -3.10 -0.84 0.67
CA GLU A 79 -2.93 0.02 1.84
C GLU A 79 -4.24 0.47 2.48
N GLN A 80 -5.35 0.35 1.74
CA GLN A 80 -6.71 0.66 2.21
C GLN A 80 -7.22 -0.27 3.32
N SER A 81 -6.55 -1.39 3.57
CA SER A 81 -6.96 -2.32 4.62
C SER A 81 -5.85 -2.61 5.64
N GLY A 82 -6.25 -2.98 6.86
CA GLY A 82 -5.33 -3.54 7.86
C GLY A 82 -4.59 -4.78 7.34
N TRP A 83 -5.23 -5.54 6.45
CA TRP A 83 -4.74 -6.77 5.84
C TRP A 83 -3.77 -6.57 4.67
N GLY A 84 -3.56 -5.33 4.24
CA GLY A 84 -2.79 -4.97 3.05
C GLY A 84 -1.43 -5.61 2.92
N MET A 85 -0.66 -5.56 4.00
CA MET A 85 0.69 -6.12 4.03
C MET A 85 0.69 -7.62 3.77
N TYR A 86 -0.23 -8.36 4.40
CA TYR A 86 -0.37 -9.80 4.23
C TYR A 86 -0.79 -10.15 2.80
N MET A 87 -1.73 -9.41 2.25
CA MET A 87 -2.16 -9.59 0.86
C MET A 87 -1.04 -9.28 -0.14
N LYS A 88 -0.21 -8.25 0.10
CA LYS A 88 0.99 -7.98 -0.71
C LYS A 88 1.95 -9.17 -0.69
N VAL A 89 2.17 -9.80 0.47
CA VAL A 89 3.04 -10.98 0.61
C VAL A 89 2.46 -12.17 -0.14
N ILE A 90 1.18 -12.50 0.07
CA ILE A 90 0.50 -13.61 -0.62
C ILE A 90 0.55 -13.40 -2.13
N TRP A 91 0.27 -12.18 -2.59
CA TRP A 91 0.36 -11.83 -4.01
C TRP A 91 1.76 -12.04 -4.59
N ARG A 92 2.81 -11.64 -3.87
CA ARG A 92 4.20 -11.85 -4.30
C ARG A 92 4.55 -13.34 -4.39
N ILE A 93 4.11 -14.15 -3.43
CA ILE A 93 4.32 -15.61 -3.45
C ILE A 93 3.59 -16.22 -4.65
N ALA A 94 2.33 -15.85 -4.87
CA ALA A 94 1.54 -16.33 -6.00
C ALA A 94 2.18 -15.96 -7.35
N ALA A 95 2.61 -14.69 -7.49
CA ALA A 95 3.30 -14.21 -8.68
C ALA A 95 4.62 -14.95 -8.92
N PHE A 96 5.38 -15.25 -7.85
CA PHE A 96 6.62 -16.01 -7.95
C PHE A 96 6.38 -17.45 -8.44
N LEU A 97 5.39 -18.14 -7.88
CA LEU A 97 5.03 -19.50 -8.33
C LEU A 97 4.54 -19.50 -9.77
N ALA A 98 3.74 -18.50 -10.16
CA ALA A 98 3.28 -18.33 -11.53
C ALA A 98 4.46 -18.10 -12.49
N ALA A 99 5.44 -17.29 -12.10
CA ALA A 99 6.65 -17.05 -12.89
C ALA A 99 7.48 -18.33 -13.08
N ILE A 100 7.64 -19.16 -12.04
CA ILE A 100 8.31 -20.47 -12.17
C ILE A 100 7.56 -21.35 -13.17
N LYS A 101 6.23 -21.46 -13.04
CA LYS A 101 5.42 -22.28 -13.95
C LYS A 101 5.50 -21.80 -15.39
N LEU A 102 5.41 -20.49 -15.61
CA LEU A 102 5.62 -19.90 -16.94
C LEU A 102 7.01 -20.19 -17.47
N GLY A 103 8.05 -20.12 -16.64
CA GLY A 103 9.42 -20.49 -17.03
C GLY A 103 9.56 -21.95 -17.44
N VAL A 104 8.94 -22.87 -16.70
CA VAL A 104 8.92 -24.31 -17.05
C VAL A 104 8.20 -24.52 -18.37
N VAL A 105 7.00 -23.96 -18.53
CA VAL A 105 6.23 -24.08 -19.79
C VAL A 105 7.02 -23.49 -20.96
N ALA A 106 7.60 -22.31 -20.79
CA ALA A 106 8.45 -21.68 -21.80
C ALA A 106 9.63 -22.58 -22.17
N TYR A 107 10.32 -23.18 -21.18
CA TYR A 107 11.40 -24.12 -21.41
C TYR A 107 10.94 -25.35 -22.21
N GLU A 108 9.80 -25.94 -21.87
CA GLU A 108 9.23 -27.08 -22.61
C GLU A 108 8.83 -26.72 -24.04
N THR A 109 8.37 -25.49 -24.27
CA THR A 109 8.02 -25.02 -25.63
C THR A 109 9.24 -24.69 -26.49
N ILE A 110 10.33 -24.18 -25.89
CA ILE A 110 11.53 -23.75 -26.61
C ILE A 110 12.49 -24.92 -26.86
N VAL A 111 12.57 -25.87 -25.92
CA VAL A 111 13.47 -27.03 -26.03
C VAL A 111 12.68 -28.24 -26.50
N PRO A 112 12.91 -28.71 -27.74
CA PRO A 112 12.23 -29.90 -28.26
C PRO A 112 12.50 -31.12 -27.38
N GLU A 113 11.49 -31.96 -27.25
CA GLU A 113 11.47 -33.10 -26.32
C GLU A 113 12.68 -34.04 -26.48
N GLU A 114 13.17 -34.19 -27.72
CA GLU A 114 14.34 -35.01 -28.05
C GLU A 114 15.62 -34.56 -27.33
N LYS A 115 15.84 -33.25 -27.13
CA LYS A 115 17.00 -32.74 -26.40
C LYS A 115 16.83 -32.82 -24.88
N ARG A 116 15.59 -32.78 -24.38
CA ARG A 116 15.26 -33.02 -22.95
C ARG A 116 15.49 -34.49 -22.58
N LEU A 117 15.04 -35.43 -23.42
CA LEU A 117 15.25 -36.87 -23.20
C LEU A 117 16.74 -37.24 -23.24
N HIS A 118 17.52 -36.67 -24.16
CA HIS A 118 18.94 -36.95 -24.26
C HIS A 118 19.71 -36.58 -22.97
N TYR A 119 19.27 -35.57 -22.20
CA TYR A 119 19.87 -35.25 -20.90
C TYR A 119 19.33 -36.15 -19.77
N LYS A 120 18.01 -36.43 -19.76
CA LYS A 120 17.35 -37.28 -18.75
C LYS A 120 17.80 -38.75 -18.80
N TYR A 121 18.14 -39.27 -19.99
CA TYR A 121 18.55 -40.67 -20.20
C TYR A 121 20.04 -40.83 -20.53
N ARG A 122 20.85 -39.76 -20.45
CA ARG A 122 22.29 -39.78 -20.80
C ARG A 122 23.09 -40.82 -20.02
N HIS A 123 22.67 -41.16 -18.80
CA HIS A 123 23.36 -42.09 -17.89
C HIS A 123 22.74 -43.49 -17.82
N HIS A 124 21.71 -43.79 -18.63
CA HIS A 124 21.07 -45.11 -18.63
C HIS A 124 21.73 -46.11 -19.61
N GLY A 125 22.74 -45.69 -20.38
CA GLY A 125 23.45 -46.53 -21.35
C GLY A 125 24.65 -47.32 -20.82
N ASP A 126 25.17 -47.01 -19.62
CA ASP A 126 26.40 -47.60 -19.08
C ASP A 126 26.17 -48.86 -18.21
N ARG A 127 25.01 -49.52 -18.35
CA ARG A 127 24.73 -50.81 -17.71
C ARG A 127 24.27 -51.84 -18.74
N HIS A 128 25.16 -52.23 -19.65
CA HIS A 128 25.05 -53.48 -20.40
C HIS A 128 26.43 -54.07 -20.64
#